data_AF-A0A354V9Q4-F1
#
_entry.id   AF-A0A354V9Q4-F1
#
_cell.length_a   1.000
_cell.length_b   1.000
_cell.length_c   1.000
_cell.angle_alpha   90.00
_cell.angle_beta   90.00
_cell.angle_gamma   90.00
#
_symmetry.space_group_name_H-M   'P 1'
#
loop_
_entity.id
_entity.type
_entity.pdbx_description
1 polymer ?
#
loop_
_entity_poly.entity_id
_entity_poly.type
_entity_poly.pdbx_seq_one_letter_code
_entity_poly.pdbx_strand_id
1 'polypeptide(L)'
;MTMEAPEIEELRQAAAWRLRKVDADPGDASSAAAAVLLEHLADDLQDHDHAAEWTELRSIGNWLAESDAISDYADLAMDYRSRIGVTEHPRDGADYLRGLLALARALV
;
A
#
# COMPACT_ATOMS: atom_id res chain seq x y z
N MET A 1 0.13 8.90 16.47
CA MET A 1 0.75 8.65 15.16
C MET A 1 -0.40 8.54 14.17
N THR A 2 -0.50 9.40 13.15
CA THR A 2 -1.51 9.27 12.10
C THR A 2 -1.14 8.09 11.20
N MET A 3 -2.12 7.29 10.76
CA MET A 3 -1.92 6.14 9.87
C MET A 3 -1.37 6.48 8.48
N GLU A 4 -1.48 7.75 8.09
CA GLU A 4 -0.98 8.26 6.80
C GLU A 4 0.54 8.08 6.64
N ALA A 5 1.32 8.41 7.68
CA ALA A 5 2.77 8.34 7.62
C ALA A 5 3.31 6.90 7.48
N PRO A 6 2.77 5.90 8.21
CA PRO A 6 3.11 4.49 7.99
C PRO A 6 2.89 4.02 6.55
N GLU A 7 1.75 4.32 5.93
CA GLU A 7 1.42 3.79 4.60
C GLU A 7 2.30 4.36 3.47
N ILE A 8 2.63 5.65 3.54
CA ILE A 8 3.58 6.28 2.62
C ILE A 8 4.95 5.60 2.74
N GLU A 9 5.39 5.32 3.97
CA GLU A 9 6.65 4.64 4.23
C GLU A 9 6.65 3.19 3.73
N GLU A 10 5.57 2.44 3.91
CA GLU A 10 5.41 1.08 3.38
C GLU A 10 5.54 1.03 1.84
N LEU A 11 4.92 1.98 1.13
CA LEU A 11 5.05 2.10 -0.32
C LEU A 11 6.50 2.41 -0.74
N ARG A 12 7.16 3.34 -0.05
CA ARG A 12 8.57 3.68 -0.31
C ARG A 12 9.51 2.51 -0.04
N GLN A 13 9.27 1.74 1.02
CA GLN A 13 10.05 0.55 1.32
C GLN A 13 9.85 -0.54 0.26
N ALA A 14 8.61 -0.74 -0.20
CA ALA A 14 8.30 -1.67 -1.28
C ALA A 14 9.00 -1.24 -2.59
N ALA A 15 8.98 0.06 -2.93
CA ALA A 15 9.69 0.60 -4.09
C ALA A 15 11.20 0.37 -3.99
N ALA A 16 11.81 0.70 -2.84
CA ALA A 16 13.23 0.48 -2.60
C ALA A 16 13.62 -1.00 -2.72
N TRP A 17 12.77 -1.92 -2.26
CA TRP A 17 13.00 -3.34 -2.43
C TRP A 17 12.95 -3.77 -3.91
N ARG A 18 12.02 -3.21 -4.71
CA ARG A 18 11.97 -3.45 -6.15
C ARG A 18 13.22 -2.96 -6.86
N LEU A 19 13.72 -1.76 -6.51
CA LEU A 19 14.97 -1.24 -7.07
C LEU A 19 16.17 -2.13 -6.75
N ARG A 20 16.27 -2.68 -5.53
CA ARG A 20 17.32 -3.66 -5.20
C ARG A 20 17.28 -4.91 -6.08
N LYS A 21 16.09 -5.33 -6.55
CA LYS A 21 15.98 -6.43 -7.53
C LYS A 21 16.51 -6.03 -8.89
N VAL A 22 16.22 -4.81 -9.35
CA VAL A 22 16.76 -4.26 -10.60
C VAL A 22 18.27 -4.11 -10.53
N ASP A 23 18.82 -3.73 -9.38
CA ASP A 23 20.28 -3.68 -9.17
C ASP A 23 20.92 -5.08 -9.32
N ALA A 24 20.22 -6.13 -8.88
CA ALA A 24 20.67 -7.51 -9.00
C ALA A 24 20.45 -8.11 -10.40
N ASP A 25 19.36 -7.70 -11.07
CA ASP A 25 19.03 -8.06 -12.45
C ASP A 25 18.52 -6.81 -13.21
N PRO A 26 19.41 -6.09 -13.93
CA PRO A 26 19.03 -4.91 -14.69
C PRO A 26 18.01 -5.17 -15.81
N GLY A 27 17.75 -6.44 -16.16
CA GLY A 27 16.74 -6.84 -17.12
C GLY A 27 15.33 -6.96 -16.53
N ASP A 28 15.16 -6.86 -15.20
CA ASP A 28 13.87 -6.98 -14.52
C ASP A 28 13.01 -5.71 -14.71
N ALA A 29 12.47 -5.56 -15.91
CA ALA A 29 11.60 -4.47 -16.29
C ALA A 29 10.30 -4.44 -15.45
N SER A 30 9.84 -5.58 -14.93
CA SER A 30 8.65 -5.64 -14.08
C SER A 30 8.91 -5.00 -12.72
N SER A 31 10.04 -5.31 -12.08
CA SER A 31 10.42 -4.65 -10.82
C SER A 31 10.69 -3.17 -11.03
N ALA A 32 11.31 -2.75 -12.14
CA ALA A 32 11.50 -1.34 -12.45
C ALA A 32 10.16 -0.58 -12.58
N ALA A 33 9.20 -1.14 -13.34
CA ALA A 33 7.88 -0.53 -13.50
C ALA A 33 7.08 -0.49 -12.18
N ALA A 34 7.15 -1.57 -11.39
CA ALA A 34 6.51 -1.62 -10.08
C ALA A 34 7.09 -0.59 -9.10
N ALA A 35 8.42 -0.38 -9.11
CA ALA A 35 9.06 0.65 -8.28
C ALA A 35 8.52 2.04 -8.60
N VAL A 36 8.44 2.40 -9.88
CA VAL A 36 7.91 3.70 -10.33
C VAL A 36 6.46 3.88 -9.90
N LEU A 37 5.62 2.85 -10.04
CA LEU A 37 4.23 2.93 -9.61
C LEU A 37 4.11 3.12 -8.10
N LEU A 38 4.89 2.37 -7.30
CA LEU A 38 4.89 2.48 -5.85
C LEU A 38 5.36 3.86 -5.37
N GLU A 39 6.40 4.44 -5.97
CA GLU A 39 6.84 5.82 -5.70
C GLU A 39 5.74 6.82 -6.05
N HIS A 40 5.11 6.67 -7.22
CA HIS A 40 4.03 7.54 -7.65
C HIS A 40 2.84 7.53 -6.67
N LEU A 41 2.46 6.36 -6.17
CA LEU A 41 1.39 6.24 -5.17
C LEU A 41 1.80 6.89 -3.84
N ALA A 42 3.05 6.72 -3.40
CA ALA A 42 3.53 7.32 -2.16
C ALA A 42 3.52 8.85 -2.25
N ASP A 43 3.93 9.41 -3.39
CA ASP A 43 3.90 10.84 -3.66
C ASP A 43 2.46 11.35 -3.75
N ASP A 44 1.55 10.63 -4.42
CA ASP A 44 0.14 10.99 -4.50
C ASP A 44 -0.55 11.04 -3.12
N LEU A 45 -0.24 10.08 -2.23
CA LEU A 45 -0.72 10.07 -0.86
C LEU A 45 -0.16 11.20 0.00
N GLN A 46 1.04 11.69 -0.32
CA GLN A 46 1.68 12.78 0.38
C GLN A 46 1.16 14.16 -0.08
N ASP A 47 0.93 14.30 -1.38
CA ASP A 47 0.67 15.59 -2.03
C ASP A 47 -0.83 15.91 -2.17
N HIS A 48 -1.70 14.89 -2.08
CA HIS A 48 -3.16 15.05 -2.16
C HIS A 48 -3.88 14.66 -0.87
N ASP A 49 -4.99 15.35 -0.61
CA ASP A 49 -5.84 15.07 0.55
C ASP A 49 -6.81 13.92 0.25
N HIS A 50 -6.55 12.77 0.86
CA HIS A 50 -7.40 11.58 0.82
C HIS A 50 -8.16 11.38 2.14
N ALA A 51 -8.57 12.48 2.80
CA ALA A 51 -9.15 12.48 4.15
C ALA A 51 -10.30 11.49 4.35
N ALA A 52 -11.15 11.28 3.34
CA ALA A 52 -12.29 10.38 3.43
C ALA A 52 -11.82 8.92 3.55
N GLU A 53 -10.98 8.47 2.64
CA GLU A 53 -10.37 7.15 2.63
C GLU A 53 -9.54 6.90 3.89
N TRP A 54 -8.75 7.89 4.33
CA TRP A 54 -7.96 7.79 5.56
C TRP A 54 -8.81 7.65 6.82
N THR A 55 -9.89 8.41 6.91
CA THR A 55 -10.83 8.37 8.02
C THR A 55 -11.50 7.01 8.10
N GLU A 56 -11.93 6.48 6.96
CA GLU A 56 -12.54 5.15 6.89
C GLU A 56 -11.55 4.06 7.28
N LEU A 57 -10.34 4.10 6.72
CA LEU A 57 -9.32 3.08 6.99
C LEU A 57 -8.94 3.07 8.47
N ARG A 58 -8.86 4.24 9.10
CA ARG A 58 -8.62 4.37 10.54
C ARG A 58 -9.75 3.80 11.38
N SER A 59 -10.98 4.04 10.96
CA SER A 59 -12.17 3.52 11.66
C SER A 59 -12.18 1.99 11.63
N ILE A 60 -11.94 1.37 10.47
CA ILE A 60 -11.90 -0.08 10.35
C ILE A 60 -10.66 -0.66 11.02
N GLY A 61 -9.49 -0.02 10.90
CA GLY A 61 -8.26 -0.45 11.56
C GLY A 61 -8.39 -0.51 13.09
N ASN A 62 -9.08 0.45 13.70
CA ASN A 62 -9.39 0.41 15.13
C ASN A 62 -10.27 -0.80 15.49
N TRP A 63 -11.29 -1.09 14.68
CA TRP A 63 -12.14 -2.27 14.88
C TRP A 63 -11.35 -3.57 14.72
N LEU A 64 -10.47 -3.66 13.72
CA LEU A 64 -9.61 -4.82 13.50
C LEU A 64 -8.68 -5.07 14.70
N ALA A 65 -8.13 -4.00 15.29
CA ALA A 65 -7.31 -4.09 16.50
C ALA A 65 -8.11 -4.59 17.72
N GLU A 66 -9.39 -4.23 17.84
CA GLU A 66 -10.27 -4.74 18.90
C GLU A 66 -10.67 -6.22 18.71
N SER A 67 -10.63 -6.71 17.47
CA SER A 67 -11.04 -8.06 17.08
C SER A 67 -9.91 -9.09 16.95
N ASP A 68 -8.66 -8.73 17.27
CA ASP A 68 -7.43 -9.49 17.01
C ASP A 68 -7.13 -9.78 15.51
N ALA A 69 -7.93 -9.30 14.57
CA ALA A 69 -7.74 -9.48 13.13
C ALA A 69 -6.69 -8.53 12.50
N ILE A 70 -6.05 -7.67 13.30
CA ILE A 70 -5.09 -6.67 12.81
C ILE A 70 -3.83 -7.31 12.21
N SER A 71 -3.40 -8.46 12.72
CA SER A 71 -2.25 -9.20 12.17
C SER A 71 -2.58 -9.77 10.78
N ASP A 72 -3.76 -10.37 10.61
CA ASP A 72 -4.20 -10.88 9.31
C ASP A 72 -4.32 -9.76 8.28
N TYR A 73 -4.82 -8.60 8.70
CA TYR A 73 -4.85 -7.40 7.86
C TYR A 73 -3.44 -6.95 7.43
N ALA A 74 -2.49 -6.91 8.36
CA ALA A 74 -1.12 -6.49 8.05
C ALA A 74 -0.46 -7.41 6.99
N ASP A 75 -0.68 -8.72 7.10
CA ASP A 75 -0.18 -9.70 6.12
C ASP A 75 -0.83 -9.50 4.74
N LEU A 76 -2.15 -9.30 4.70
CA LEU A 76 -2.87 -9.02 3.44
C LEU A 76 -2.44 -7.70 2.79
N ALA A 77 -2.22 -6.65 3.59
CA ALA A 77 -1.76 -5.36 3.10
C ALA A 77 -0.34 -5.45 2.52
N MET A 78 0.56 -6.19 3.19
CA MET A 78 1.90 -6.46 2.69
C MET A 78 1.86 -7.25 1.37
N ASP A 79 1.05 -8.32 1.29
CA ASP A 79 0.86 -9.08 0.06
C ASP A 79 0.34 -8.20 -1.08
N TYR A 80 -0.68 -7.37 -0.81
CA TYR A 80 -1.23 -6.44 -1.79
C TYR A 80 -0.17 -5.49 -2.35
N ARG A 81 0.61 -4.83 -1.50
CA ARG A 81 1.73 -3.96 -1.93
C ARG A 81 2.76 -4.72 -2.76
N SER A 82 3.04 -5.97 -2.40
CA SER A 82 3.96 -6.82 -3.16
C SER A 82 3.46 -7.12 -4.58
N ARG A 83 2.14 -7.08 -4.81
CA ARG A 83 1.50 -7.34 -6.11
C ARG A 83 1.31 -6.10 -6.99
N ILE A 84 1.51 -4.90 -6.44
CA ILE A 84 1.44 -3.63 -7.20
C ILE A 84 2.49 -3.61 -8.32
N GLY A 85 2.05 -3.21 -9.52
CA GLY A 85 2.86 -3.17 -10.74
C GLY A 85 3.13 -4.56 -11.35
N VAL A 86 2.48 -5.60 -10.86
CA VAL A 86 2.57 -6.98 -11.38
C VAL A 86 1.18 -7.52 -11.72
N THR A 87 0.30 -7.59 -10.71
CA THR A 87 -1.09 -8.02 -10.88
C THR A 87 -2.07 -6.96 -10.42
N GLU A 88 -1.68 -6.11 -9.48
CA GLU A 88 -2.46 -4.97 -9.00
C GLU A 88 -1.93 -3.67 -9.62
N HIS A 89 -2.82 -2.81 -10.09
CA HIS A 89 -2.46 -1.57 -10.78
C HIS A 89 -3.38 -0.42 -10.34
N PRO A 90 -3.32 0.00 -9.05
CA PRO A 90 -4.03 1.19 -8.59
C PRO A 90 -3.59 2.41 -9.41
N ARG A 91 -4.55 3.26 -9.78
CA ARG A 91 -4.31 4.40 -10.68
C ARG A 91 -3.78 5.63 -9.93
N ASP A 92 -4.14 5.76 -8.67
CA ASP A 92 -3.83 6.86 -7.78
C ASP A 92 -3.86 6.37 -6.31
N GLY A 93 -3.51 7.26 -5.38
CA GLY A 93 -3.51 6.98 -3.94
C GLY A 93 -4.89 6.61 -3.42
N ALA A 94 -5.97 7.20 -3.96
CA ALA A 94 -7.33 6.87 -3.57
C ALA A 94 -7.71 5.43 -3.93
N ASP A 95 -7.39 4.98 -5.16
CA ASP A 95 -7.58 3.59 -5.58
C ASP A 95 -6.74 2.62 -4.75
N TYR A 96 -5.51 3.00 -4.39
CA TYR A 96 -4.68 2.23 -3.47
C TYR A 96 -5.35 2.06 -2.09
N LEU A 97 -5.83 3.15 -1.47
CA LEU A 97 -6.52 3.11 -0.18
C LEU A 97 -7.82 2.33 -0.24
N ARG A 98 -8.57 2.41 -1.34
CA ARG A 98 -9.76 1.56 -1.57
C ARG A 98 -9.41 0.08 -1.63
N GLY A 99 -8.26 -0.27 -2.22
CA GLY A 99 -7.72 -1.63 -2.18
C GLY A 99 -7.50 -2.11 -0.74
N LEU A 100 -6.83 -1.30 0.09
CA LEU A 100 -6.64 -1.61 1.52
C LEU A 100 -7.96 -1.72 2.27
N LEU A 101 -8.90 -0.80 2.04
CA LEU A 101 -10.24 -0.84 2.63
C LEU A 101 -10.99 -2.11 2.27
N ALA A 102 -10.88 -2.58 1.02
CA ALA A 102 -11.50 -3.82 0.59
C ALA A 102 -10.94 -5.04 1.35
N LEU A 103 -9.63 -5.09 1.58
CA LEU A 103 -8.98 -6.14 2.38
C LEU A 103 -9.45 -6.07 3.84
N ALA A 104 -9.43 -4.88 4.43
CA ALA A 104 -9.89 -4.65 5.80
C ALA A 104 -11.35 -5.09 5.97
N ARG A 105 -12.25 -4.69 5.05
CA ARG A 105 -13.68 -5.07 5.05
C ARG A 105 -13.92 -6.57 4.89
N ALA A 106 -13.00 -7.32 4.27
CA ALA A 106 -13.13 -8.76 4.12
C ALA A 106 -12.87 -9.53 5.43
N LEU A 107 -12.29 -8.85 6.44
CA LEU A 107 -12.00 -9.39 7.77
C LEU A 107 -13.03 -8.98 8.83
N VAL A 108 -14.00 -8.12 8.47
CA VAL A 108 -15.06 -7.62 9.35
C VAL A 108 -16.32 -8.48 9.27
#